data_AF-A0A7T2S6G3-F1
#
_entry.id   AF-A0A7T2S6G3-F1
#
_cell.length_a   1.000
_cell.length_b   1.000
_cell.length_c   1.000
_cell.angle_alpha   90.00
_cell.angle_beta   90.00
_cell.angle_gamma   90.00
#
_symmetry.space_group_name_H-M   'P 1'
#
loop_
_entity.id
_entity.type
_entity.pdbx_description
1 polymer ?
#
loop_
_entity_poly.entity_id
_entity_poly.type
_entity_poly.pdbx_seq_one_letter_code
_entity_poly.pdbx_strand_id
1 'polypeptide(L)'
;MDTPDTHLLNQRFAHIAPAVNADAHLVHRGRTLTGALLVEIGDTPHLLRLEAGRIAAVQRRFPLFQERLLTICGSARAWQALWQPVPEPGWHDLFALTKRGEMQVEGQP
;
A
#
# COMPACT_ATOMS: atom_id res chain seq x y z
N MET A 1 -12.51 -12.46 9.94
CA MET A 1 -13.90 -12.39 9.45
C MET A 1 -13.95 -11.18 8.53
N ASP A 2 -14.10 -11.38 7.22
CA ASP A 2 -14.12 -10.28 6.25
C ASP A 2 -15.34 -9.39 6.50
N THR A 3 -15.10 -8.15 6.91
CA THR A 3 -16.16 -7.15 7.05
C THR A 3 -16.41 -6.49 5.69
N PRO A 4 -17.63 -5.99 5.42
CA PRO A 4 -17.94 -5.24 4.19
C PRO A 4 -16.95 -4.09 3.93
N ASP A 5 -16.46 -3.46 5.01
CA ASP A 5 -15.48 -2.38 4.97
C ASP A 5 -14.12 -2.84 4.40
N THR A 6 -13.65 -4.03 4.76
CA THR A 6 -12.39 -4.60 4.23
C THR A 6 -12.45 -4.78 2.72
N HIS A 7 -13.57 -5.25 2.19
CA HIS A 7 -13.73 -5.42 0.74
C HIS A 7 -13.68 -4.07 0.02
N LEU A 8 -14.33 -3.04 0.55
CA LEU A 8 -14.30 -1.69 -0.02
C LEU A 8 -12.89 -1.09 -0.01
N LEU A 9 -12.14 -1.23 1.09
CA LEU A 9 -10.73 -0.78 1.15
C LEU A 9 -9.89 -1.45 0.06
N ASN A 10 -10.05 -2.76 -0.11
CA ASN A 10 -9.35 -3.54 -1.12
C ASN A 10 -9.73 -3.17 -2.56
N GLN A 11 -11.01 -2.84 -2.80
CA GLN A 11 -11.47 -2.34 -4.11
C GLN A 11 -10.90 -0.95 -4.41
N ARG A 12 -10.93 -0.03 -3.43
CA ARG A 12 -10.36 1.31 -3.56
C ARG A 12 -8.87 1.24 -3.86
N PHE A 13 -8.13 0.41 -3.12
CA PHE A 13 -6.69 0.27 -3.31
C PHE A 13 -6.32 -0.36 -4.66
N ALA A 14 -7.10 -1.33 -5.15
CA ALA A 14 -6.89 -1.91 -6.47
C ALA A 14 -6.97 -0.88 -7.61
N HIS A 15 -7.64 0.26 -7.39
CA HIS A 15 -7.75 1.38 -8.33
C HIS A 15 -6.84 2.57 -7.98
N ILE A 16 -5.74 2.35 -7.26
CA ILE A 16 -4.80 3.42 -6.89
C ILE A 16 -3.98 3.95 -8.08
N ALA A 17 -3.76 3.13 -9.11
CA ALA A 17 -2.87 3.47 -10.23
C ALA A 17 -3.28 4.73 -11.00
N PRO A 18 -4.55 4.93 -11.41
CA PRO A 18 -4.97 6.17 -12.07
C PRO A 18 -4.71 7.43 -11.23
N ALA A 19 -4.97 7.38 -9.92
CA ALA A 19 -4.76 8.53 -9.03
C ALA A 19 -3.28 8.91 -8.93
N VAL A 20 -2.39 7.92 -8.75
CA VAL A 20 -0.94 8.16 -8.69
C VAL A 20 -0.40 8.62 -10.03
N ASN A 21 -0.79 7.97 -11.13
CA ASN A 21 -0.25 8.26 -12.46
C ASN A 21 -0.73 9.59 -13.05
N ALA A 22 -1.85 10.13 -12.55
CA ALA A 22 -2.36 11.45 -12.91
C ALA A 22 -1.65 12.60 -12.15
N ASP A 23 -1.02 12.32 -11.01
CA ASP A 23 -0.28 13.31 -10.24
C ASP A 23 1.17 13.40 -10.73
N ALA A 24 1.45 14.42 -11.55
CA ALA A 24 2.78 14.66 -12.11
C ALA A 24 3.85 14.89 -11.04
N HIS A 25 3.50 15.47 -9.89
CA HIS A 25 4.43 15.73 -8.80
C HIS A 25 4.81 14.43 -8.09
N LEU A 26 3.84 13.55 -7.81
CA LEU A 26 4.12 12.21 -7.25
C LEU A 26 4.98 11.37 -8.20
N VAL A 27 4.63 11.31 -9.48
CA VAL A 27 5.42 10.58 -10.48
C VAL A 27 6.83 11.13 -10.57
N HIS A 28 6.99 12.46 -10.61
CA HIS A 28 8.31 13.08 -10.66
C HIS A 28 9.15 12.76 -9.42
N ARG A 29 8.57 12.81 -8.22
CA ARG A 29 9.27 12.42 -6.98
C ARG A 29 9.70 10.96 -7.02
N GLY A 30 8.87 10.08 -7.59
CA GLY A 30 9.15 8.65 -7.74
C GLY A 30 10.01 8.28 -8.95
N ARG A 31 10.49 9.22 -9.78
CA ARG A 31 11.10 8.92 -11.09
C ARG A 31 12.27 7.94 -11.09
N THR A 32 12.95 7.76 -9.96
CA THR A 32 14.08 6.82 -9.79
C THR A 32 13.65 5.47 -9.19
N LEU A 33 12.38 5.30 -8.86
CA LEU A 33 11.81 4.10 -8.25
C LEU A 33 11.23 3.19 -9.34
N THR A 34 11.92 2.08 -9.57
CA THR A 34 11.49 0.97 -10.42
C THR A 34 11.65 -0.33 -9.65
N GLY A 35 10.63 -1.18 -9.65
CA GLY A 35 10.62 -2.43 -8.90
C GLY A 35 9.21 -2.83 -8.49
N ALA A 36 9.09 -3.60 -7.40
CA ALA A 36 7.79 -4.01 -6.87
C ALA A 36 7.63 -3.68 -5.40
N LEU A 37 6.41 -3.33 -4.99
CA LEU A 37 6.00 -3.19 -3.60
C LEU A 37 4.90 -4.20 -3.31
N LEU A 38 4.95 -4.82 -2.14
CA LEU A 38 3.83 -5.62 -1.62
C LEU A 38 3.09 -4.79 -0.58
N VAL A 39 1.78 -4.64 -0.75
CA VAL A 39 0.90 -3.99 0.22
C VAL A 39 -0.22 -4.95 0.59
N GLU A 40 -0.36 -5.26 1.88
CA GLU A 40 -1.38 -6.15 2.40
C GLU A 40 -2.39 -5.39 3.26
N ILE A 41 -3.67 -5.50 2.91
CA ILE A 41 -4.79 -4.87 3.59
C ILE A 41 -5.68 -5.95 4.20
N GLY A 42 -5.59 -6.14 5.51
CA GLY A 42 -6.15 -7.33 6.15
C GLY A 42 -5.41 -8.56 5.65
N ASP A 43 -6.12 -9.52 5.08
CA ASP A 43 -5.53 -10.76 4.52
C ASP A 43 -5.38 -10.70 2.98
N THR A 44 -5.58 -9.52 2.37
CA THR A 44 -5.56 -9.37 0.91
C THR A 44 -4.28 -8.69 0.44
N PRO A 45 -3.40 -9.41 -0.28
CA PRO A 45 -2.18 -8.84 -0.81
C PRO A 45 -2.38 -8.16 -2.17
N HIS A 46 -1.63 -7.08 -2.39
CA HIS A 46 -1.55 -6.34 -3.63
C HIS A 46 -0.09 -6.11 -4.00
N LEU A 47 0.34 -6.69 -5.11
CA LEU A 47 1.65 -6.43 -5.68
C LEU A 47 1.56 -5.25 -6.65
N LEU A 48 2.24 -4.16 -6.33
CA LEU A 48 2.39 -3.00 -7.19
C LEU A 48 3.68 -3.16 -8.00
N ARG A 49 3.59 -3.02 -9.32
CA ARG A 49 4.78 -2.83 -10.17
C ARG A 49 4.97 -1.36 -10.45
N LEU A 50 6.17 -0.87 -10.20
CA LEU A 50 6.57 0.52 -10.38
C LEU A 50 7.57 0.64 -11.53
N GLU A 51 7.36 1.62 -12.39
CA GLU A 51 8.26 1.96 -13.49
C GLU A 51 8.46 3.48 -13.52
N ALA A 52 9.68 3.92 -13.18
CA ALA A 52 10.05 5.34 -13.13
C ALA A 52 9.00 6.22 -12.42
N GLY A 53 8.54 5.77 -11.24
CA GLY A 53 7.58 6.50 -10.41
C GLY A 53 6.10 6.32 -10.80
N ARG A 54 5.79 5.59 -11.87
CA ARG A 54 4.40 5.24 -12.25
C ARG A 54 4.03 3.86 -11.73
N ILE A 55 2.76 3.65 -11.40
CA ILE A 55 2.22 2.31 -11.13
C ILE A 55 1.84 1.68 -12.48
N ALA A 56 2.63 0.70 -12.92
CA ALA A 56 2.43 -0.02 -14.17
C ALA A 56 1.36 -1.12 -14.02
N ALA A 57 1.28 -1.75 -12.84
CA ALA A 57 0.29 -2.78 -12.54
C ALA A 57 -0.01 -2.89 -11.04
N VAL A 58 -1.24 -3.31 -10.72
CA VAL A 58 -1.65 -3.73 -9.38
C VAL A 58 -2.24 -5.13 -9.50
N GLN A 59 -1.69 -6.12 -8.81
CA GLN A 59 -2.07 -7.52 -8.95
C GLN A 59 -2.37 -8.16 -7.59
N ARG A 60 -3.46 -8.94 -7.53
CA ARG A 60 -3.81 -9.75 -6.34
C ARG A 60 -3.30 -11.19 -6.39
N ARG A 61 -2.87 -11.62 -7.57
CA ARG A 61 -2.34 -12.97 -7.80
C ARG A 61 -0.99 -12.83 -8.47
N PHE A 62 0.03 -13.37 -7.81
CA PHE A 62 1.42 -13.33 -8.22
C PHE A 62 2.15 -14.54 -7.61
N PRO A 63 3.31 -14.95 -8.16
CA PRO A 63 4.09 -16.04 -7.61
C PRO A 63 4.52 -15.77 -6.16
N LEU A 64 4.62 -16.82 -5.33
CA LEU A 64 5.04 -16.70 -3.93
C LEU A 64 6.41 -16.01 -3.79
N PHE A 65 7.36 -16.36 -4.65
CA PHE A 65 8.70 -15.80 -4.65
C PHE A 65 8.81 -14.65 -5.65
N GLN A 66 8.17 -13.53 -5.31
CA GLN A 66 8.35 -12.29 -6.04
C GLN A 66 9.32 -11.38 -5.29
N GLU A 67 10.40 -10.97 -5.97
CA GLU A 67 11.26 -9.90 -5.50
C GLU A 67 10.47 -8.60 -5.33
N ARG A 68 10.72 -7.91 -4.22
CA ARG A 68 9.99 -6.70 -3.82
C ARG A 68 10.93 -5.82 -3.00
N LEU A 69 10.91 -4.53 -3.27
CA LEU A 69 11.73 -3.54 -2.59
C LEU A 69 11.26 -3.27 -1.16
N LEU A 70 9.95 -3.31 -0.97
CA LEU A 70 9.28 -3.00 0.29
C LEU A 70 8.01 -3.86 0.43
N THR A 71 7.72 -4.25 1.66
CA THR A 71 6.47 -4.87 2.08
C THR A 71 5.82 -4.00 3.14
N ILE A 72 4.53 -3.71 2.99
CA ILE A 72 3.72 -2.99 3.98
C ILE A 72 2.51 -3.86 4.31
N CYS A 73 2.44 -4.38 5.54
CA CYS A 73 1.31 -5.18 6.00
C CYS A 73 0.57 -4.44 7.11
N GLY A 74 -0.75 -4.56 7.15
CA GLY A 74 -1.58 -3.93 8.18
C GLY A 74 -2.98 -4.49 8.20
N SER A 75 -3.59 -4.50 9.38
CA SER A 75 -5.00 -4.89 9.52
C SER A 75 -5.91 -3.94 8.74
N ALA A 76 -7.10 -4.40 8.33
CA ALA A 76 -8.08 -3.55 7.68
C ALA A 76 -8.44 -2.32 8.54
N ARG A 77 -8.49 -2.47 9.87
CA ARG A 77 -8.69 -1.38 10.83
C ARG A 77 -7.58 -0.34 10.74
N ALA A 78 -6.32 -0.76 10.69
CA ALA A 78 -5.19 0.15 10.58
C ALA A 78 -5.24 0.97 9.29
N TRP A 79 -5.54 0.33 8.17
CA TRP A 79 -5.74 1.02 6.89
C TRP A 79 -6.93 1.97 6.90
N GLN A 80 -8.05 1.55 7.49
CA GLN A 80 -9.26 2.39 7.62
C GLN A 80 -8.98 3.65 8.44
N ALA A 81 -8.26 3.53 9.55
CA ALA A 81 -7.87 4.66 10.39
C ALA A 81 -6.86 5.57 9.68
N LEU A 82 -5.84 5.00 9.03
CA LEU A 82 -4.82 5.75 8.29
C LEU A 82 -5.41 6.58 7.15
N TRP A 83 -6.42 6.05 6.45
CA TRP A 83 -7.04 6.70 5.29
C TRP A 83 -8.23 7.60 5.62
N GLN A 84 -8.50 7.85 6.91
CA GLN A 84 -9.42 8.92 7.27
C GLN A 84 -8.89 10.27 6.79
N PRO A 85 -9.76 11.21 6.40
CA PRO A 85 -9.32 12.57 6.05
C PRO A 85 -8.53 13.24 7.17
N VAL A 86 -8.89 12.95 8.43
CA VAL A 86 -8.17 13.36 9.63
C VAL A 86 -8.04 12.14 10.55
N PRO A 87 -6.91 11.40 10.50
CA PRO A 87 -6.66 10.27 11.39
C PRO A 87 -6.51 10.72 12.85
N GLU A 88 -6.84 9.83 13.79
CA GLU A 88 -6.57 10.07 15.21
C GLU A 88 -5.06 10.19 15.49
N PRO A 89 -4.66 10.91 16.56
CA PRO A 89 -3.27 10.92 17.01
C PRO A 89 -2.70 9.51 17.16
N GLY A 90 -1.52 9.27 16.59
CA GLY A 90 -0.90 7.95 16.53
C GLY A 90 -1.34 7.04 15.37
N TRP A 91 -2.30 7.45 14.53
CA TRP A 91 -2.77 6.72 13.35
C TRP A 91 -2.53 7.45 12.02
N HIS A 92 -1.70 8.50 12.03
CA HIS A 92 -1.55 9.46 10.92
C HIS A 92 -0.55 9.06 9.84
N ASP A 93 0.38 8.14 10.14
CA ASP A 93 1.35 7.67 9.17
C ASP A 93 1.77 6.21 9.42
N LEU A 94 2.43 5.62 8.43
CA LEU A 94 2.90 4.24 8.48
C LEU A 94 3.88 3.99 9.63
N PHE A 95 4.74 4.95 9.98
CA PHE A 95 5.74 4.78 11.04
C PHE A 95 5.12 4.86 12.44
N ALA A 96 4.14 5.74 12.65
CA ALA A 96 3.34 5.80 13.87
C ALA A 96 2.61 4.48 14.09
N LEU A 97 1.98 3.95 13.03
CA LEU A 97 1.30 2.65 13.09
C LEU A 97 2.27 1.47 13.27
N THR A 98 3.47 1.54 12.67
CA THR A 98 4.51 0.53 12.88
C THR A 98 5.01 0.52 14.32
N LYS A 99 5.27 1.69 14.91
CA LYS A 99 5.68 1.82 16.32
C LYS A 99 4.61 1.32 17.30
N ARG A 100 3.33 1.38 16.92
CA ARG A 100 2.21 0.85 17.71
C ARG A 100 1.97 -0.66 17.50
N GLY A 101 2.64 -1.28 16.53
CA GLY A 101 2.43 -2.69 16.19
C GLY A 101 1.17 -2.96 15.35
N GLU A 102 0.56 -1.93 14.75
CA GLU A 102 -0.63 -2.07 13.89
C GLU A 102 -0.28 -2.34 12.43
N MET A 103 0.94 -2.00 12.04
CA MET A 103 1.49 -2.20 10.69
C MET A 103 2.93 -2.70 10.77
N GLN A 104 3.37 -3.33 9.69
CA GLN A 104 4.73 -3.79 9.49
C GLN A 104 5.25 -3.23 8.17
N VAL A 105 6.46 -2.67 8.19
CA VAL A 105 7.13 -2.14 7.00
C VAL A 105 8.51 -2.79 6.91
N GLU A 106 8.76 -3.56 5.86
CA GLU A 106 9.99 -4.33 5.67
C GLU A 106 10.59 -4.06 4.29
N GLY A 107 11.83 -3.60 4.25
CA GLY A 107 12.59 -3.43 3.00
C GLY A 107 13.49 -4.61 2.71
N GLN A 108 13.96 -4.71 1.47
CA GLN A 108 15.18 -5.48 1.20
C GLN A 108 16.36 -4.82 1.95
N PRO A 109 17.22 -5.62 2.61
CA PRO A 109 18.41 -5.12 3.31
C PRO A 109 19.46 -4.54 2.35
#